data_AF-A0A7V2JYC2-F1
#
_entry.id   AF-A0A7V2JYC2-F1
#
_cell.length_a   1.000
_cell.length_b   1.000
_cell.length_c   1.000
_cell.angle_alpha   90.00
_cell.angle_beta   90.00
_cell.angle_gamma   90.00
#
_symmetry.space_group_name_H-M   'P 1'
#
loop_
_entity.id
_entity.type
_entity.pdbx_description
1 polymer ?
#
loop_
_entity_poly.entity_id
_entity_poly.type
_entity_poly.pdbx_seq_one_letter_code
_entity_poly.pdbx_strand_id
1 'polypeptide(L)'
;MSEYDFLVTKIHGKLASMLARDDIQTLESAGMEAIIQRLHNTNYGPALGEGAQTGASDNLRRGLFLDIENLFFSLQGDDRALLVDVLARYRVENLKTIIRAQVYHLPAEQAVEKIFHLPW
;
A
#
# COMPACT_ATOMS: atom_id res chain seq x y z
N MET A 1 -23.05 -13.68 14.14
CA MET A 1 -22.11 -12.60 13.81
C MET A 1 -22.23 -12.40 12.31
N SER A 2 -22.72 -11.24 11.87
CA SER A 2 -22.97 -11.00 10.44
C SER A 2 -21.64 -10.81 9.70
N GLU A 3 -21.60 -11.12 8.40
CA GLU A 3 -20.41 -10.94 7.55
C GLU A 3 -19.88 -9.50 7.57
N TYR A 4 -20.80 -8.54 7.76
CA TYR A 4 -20.51 -7.12 7.95
C TYR A 4 -19.73 -6.83 9.25
N ASP A 5 -20.07 -7.49 10.37
CA ASP A 5 -19.38 -7.29 11.66
C ASP A 5 -17.91 -7.72 11.58
N PHE A 6 -17.65 -8.81 10.85
CA PHE A 6 -16.29 -9.31 10.63
C PHE A 6 -15.46 -8.34 9.78
N LEU A 7 -16.04 -7.81 8.71
CA LEU A 7 -15.41 -6.83 7.83
C LEU A 7 -15.07 -5.53 8.58
N VAL A 8 -16.05 -4.99 9.31
CA VAL A 8 -15.89 -3.77 10.12
C VAL A 8 -14.81 -3.96 11.18
N THR A 9 -14.77 -5.13 11.83
CA THR A 9 -13.70 -5.45 12.79
C THR A 9 -12.33 -5.48 12.15
N LYS A 10 -12.20 -6.09 10.96
CA LYS A 10 -10.94 -6.08 10.19
C LYS A 10 -10.50 -4.68 9.80
N ILE A 11 -11.43 -3.85 9.32
CA ILE A 11 -11.14 -2.45 8.95
C ILE A 11 -10.71 -1.65 10.18
N HIS A 12 -11.41 -1.76 11.31
CA HIS A 12 -11.03 -1.09 12.55
C HIS A 12 -9.67 -1.55 13.06
N GLY A 13 -9.36 -2.85 13.00
CA GLY A 13 -8.04 -3.36 13.33
C GLY A 13 -6.94 -2.74 12.46
N LYS A 14 -7.19 -2.61 11.14
CA LYS A 14 -6.25 -1.94 10.23
C LYS A 14 -6.10 -0.45 10.53
N LEU A 15 -7.19 0.26 10.81
CA LEU A 15 -7.15 1.68 11.15
C LEU A 15 -6.40 1.94 12.47
N ALA A 16 -6.62 1.11 13.48
CA ALA A 16 -5.90 1.18 14.76
C ALA A 16 -4.39 0.88 14.61
N SER A 17 -4.02 0.18 13.54
CA SER A 17 -2.65 -0.21 13.23
C SER A 17 -1.84 0.87 12.49
N MET A 18 -2.52 1.92 12.00
CA MET A 18 -1.90 3.04 11.27
C MET A 18 -1.03 3.88 12.20
N LEU A 19 0.07 4.40 11.67
CA LEU A 19 0.90 5.37 12.39
C LEU A 19 0.08 6.61 12.77
N ALA A 20 0.23 7.05 14.02
CA ALA A 20 -0.37 8.30 14.44
C ALA A 20 0.31 9.48 13.72
N ARG A 21 -0.38 10.62 13.65
CA ARG A 21 0.15 11.82 13.00
C ARG A 21 1.48 12.27 13.61
N ASP A 22 1.61 12.18 14.93
CA ASP A 22 2.82 12.57 15.64
C ASP A 22 3.99 11.63 15.28
N ASP A 23 3.74 10.32 15.15
CA ASP A 23 4.75 9.37 14.69
C ASP A 23 5.27 9.74 13.30
N ILE A 24 4.38 10.10 12.37
CA ILE A 24 4.74 10.53 11.01
C ILE A 24 5.66 11.77 11.06
N GLN A 25 5.33 12.77 11.88
CA GLN A 25 6.16 13.97 12.01
C GLN A 25 7.57 13.64 12.52
N THR A 26 7.70 12.70 13.45
CA THR A 26 9.03 12.28 13.94
C THR A 26 9.85 11.52 12.89
N LEU A 27 9.18 10.91 11.88
CA LEU A 27 9.83 10.21 10.77
C LEU A 27 10.31 11.17 9.68
N GLU A 28 9.60 12.26 9.42
CA GLU A 28 9.97 13.25 8.38
C GLU A 28 11.36 13.85 8.62
N SER A 29 11.74 14.06 9.87
CA SER A 29 13.06 14.57 10.24
C SER A 29 14.12 13.49 10.44
N ALA A 30 13.76 12.21 10.30
CA ALA A 30 14.66 11.09 10.57
C ALA A 30 15.45 10.67 9.32
N GLY A 31 16.65 10.13 9.51
CA GLY A 31 17.40 9.48 8.44
C GLY A 31 16.74 8.16 8.01
N MET A 32 16.99 7.73 6.76
CA MET A 32 16.39 6.53 6.17
C MET A 32 16.53 5.28 7.06
N GLU A 33 17.71 5.04 7.63
CA GLU A 33 17.94 3.91 8.53
C GLU A 33 17.05 3.94 9.77
N ALA A 34 16.91 5.12 10.39
CA ALA A 34 16.05 5.31 11.55
C ALA A 34 14.56 5.16 11.19
N ILE A 35 14.15 5.59 9.99
CA ILE A 35 12.79 5.35 9.48
C ILE A 35 12.53 3.85 9.38
N ILE A 36 13.42 3.10 8.72
CA ILE A 36 13.27 1.66 8.53
C ILE A 36 13.24 0.91 9.87
N GLN A 37 14.15 1.20 10.79
CA GLN A 37 14.13 0.61 12.13
C GLN A 37 12.83 0.88 12.89
N ARG A 38 12.32 2.11 12.83
CA ARG A 38 11.06 2.46 13.50
C ARG A 38 9.88 1.71 12.88
N LEU A 39 9.78 1.71 11.56
CA LEU A 39 8.72 1.00 10.85
C LEU A 39 8.78 -0.52 11.08
N HIS A 40 9.96 -1.11 11.26
CA HIS A 40 10.10 -2.52 11.64
C HIS A 40 9.38 -2.89 12.94
N ASN A 41 9.30 -1.96 13.88
CA ASN A 41 8.63 -2.16 15.17
C ASN A 41 7.12 -1.84 15.12
N THR A 42 6.55 -1.70 13.94
CA THR A 42 5.14 -1.37 13.72
C THR A 42 4.49 -2.46 12.86
N ASN A 43 3.20 -2.29 12.58
CA ASN A 43 2.46 -3.20 11.69
C ASN A 43 2.95 -3.18 10.23
N TYR A 44 3.82 -2.23 9.87
CA TYR A 44 4.48 -2.18 8.56
C TYR A 44 5.73 -3.06 8.47
N GLY A 45 6.28 -3.52 9.61
CA GLY A 45 7.49 -4.33 9.67
C GLY A 45 7.48 -5.58 8.78
N PRO A 46 6.40 -6.38 8.76
CA PRO A 46 6.28 -7.53 7.86
C PRO A 46 6.39 -7.17 6.38
N ALA A 47 5.89 -5.99 5.99
CA ALA A 47 5.94 -5.52 4.61
C ALA A 47 7.32 -4.96 4.21
N LEU A 48 8.22 -4.67 5.16
CA LEU A 48 9.55 -4.14 4.85
C LEU A 48 10.55 -5.22 4.39
N GLY A 49 10.33 -6.50 4.75
CA GLY A 49 11.26 -7.59 4.46
C GLY A 49 12.56 -7.51 5.27
N GLU A 50 13.60 -8.25 4.89
CA GLU A 50 14.86 -8.36 5.66
C GLU A 50 15.81 -7.13 5.59
N GLY A 51 15.28 -5.91 5.47
CA GLY A 51 16.05 -4.70 5.80
C GLY A 51 16.88 -4.06 4.68
N ALA A 52 16.60 -4.32 3.41
CA ALA A 52 17.21 -3.54 2.33
C ALA A 52 16.54 -2.15 2.23
N GLN A 53 17.30 -1.08 2.49
CA GLN A 53 16.83 0.31 2.29
C GLN A 53 16.35 0.54 0.83
N THR A 54 17.00 -0.13 -0.12
CA THR A 54 16.60 -0.18 -1.51
C THR A 54 15.34 -1.04 -1.67
N GLY A 55 14.22 -0.41 -2.03
CA GLY A 55 12.95 -1.11 -2.29
C GLY A 55 11.97 -1.11 -1.11
N ALA A 56 12.32 -0.53 0.05
CA ALA A 56 11.41 -0.44 1.20
C ALA A 56 10.07 0.25 0.85
N SER A 57 10.13 1.36 0.11
CA SER A 57 8.93 2.05 -0.41
C SER A 57 8.07 1.12 -1.27
N ASP A 58 8.70 0.32 -2.12
CA ASP A 58 8.01 -0.57 -3.05
C ASP A 58 7.40 -1.78 -2.33
N ASN A 59 8.08 -2.27 -1.30
CA ASN A 59 7.58 -3.35 -0.46
C ASN A 59 6.42 -2.89 0.44
N LEU A 60 6.50 -1.70 1.05
CA LEU A 60 5.38 -1.07 1.78
C LEU A 60 4.15 -0.91 0.87
N ARG A 61 4.37 -0.41 -0.35
CA ARG A 61 3.34 -0.30 -1.38
C ARG A 61 2.74 -1.67 -1.71
N ARG A 62 3.56 -2.72 -1.94
CA ARG A 62 3.06 -4.08 -2.20
C ARG A 62 2.25 -4.62 -1.01
N GLY A 63 2.73 -4.42 0.21
CA GLY A 63 2.02 -4.82 1.43
C GLY A 63 0.63 -4.21 1.55
N LEU A 64 0.49 -2.91 1.25
CA LEU A 64 -0.81 -2.24 1.21
C LEU A 64 -1.77 -2.89 0.20
N PHE A 65 -1.28 -3.24 -0.99
CA PHE A 65 -2.13 -3.83 -2.03
C PHE A 65 -2.53 -5.27 -1.72
N LEU A 66 -1.63 -6.06 -1.11
CA LEU A 66 -1.98 -7.38 -0.58
C LEU A 66 -3.07 -7.29 0.50
N ASP A 67 -2.98 -6.29 1.37
CA ASP A 67 -4.00 -6.03 2.38
C ASP A 67 -5.36 -5.66 1.79
N ILE A 68 -5.35 -4.83 0.74
CA ILE A 68 -6.56 -4.44 0.00
C ILE A 68 -7.13 -5.63 -0.76
N GLU A 69 -6.30 -6.46 -1.38
CA GLU A 69 -6.69 -7.67 -2.10
C GLU A 69 -7.39 -8.68 -1.15
N ASN A 70 -6.81 -8.90 0.02
CA ASN A 70 -7.41 -9.72 1.07
C ASN A 70 -8.78 -9.19 1.55
N LEU A 71 -8.96 -7.86 1.55
CA LEU A 71 -10.25 -7.24 1.85
C LEU A 71 -11.23 -7.42 0.67
N PHE A 72 -10.75 -7.19 -0.54
CA PHE A 72 -11.54 -7.18 -1.76
C PHE A 72 -12.30 -8.49 -2.00
N PHE A 73 -11.63 -9.63 -1.78
CA PHE A 73 -12.28 -10.95 -1.92
C PHE A 73 -13.32 -11.25 -0.85
N SER A 74 -13.33 -10.50 0.26
CA SER A 74 -14.35 -10.61 1.30
C SER A 74 -15.54 -9.66 1.12
N LEU A 75 -15.50 -8.78 0.12
CA LEU A 75 -16.59 -7.85 -0.19
C LEU A 75 -17.54 -8.43 -1.25
N GLN A 76 -18.82 -8.09 -1.14
CA GLN A 76 -19.85 -8.45 -2.11
C GLN A 76 -20.70 -7.22 -2.47
N GLY A 77 -21.35 -7.27 -3.64
CA GLY A 77 -22.30 -6.23 -4.06
C GLY A 77 -21.72 -4.81 -4.07
N ASP A 78 -22.48 -3.87 -3.51
CA ASP A 78 -22.18 -2.43 -3.55
C ASP A 78 -20.88 -2.07 -2.82
N ASP A 79 -20.53 -2.76 -1.73
CA ASP A 79 -19.28 -2.51 -0.99
C ASP A 79 -18.06 -2.83 -1.85
N ARG A 80 -18.12 -3.91 -2.63
CA ARG A 80 -17.06 -4.26 -3.59
C ARG A 80 -16.97 -3.23 -4.70
N ALA A 81 -18.11 -2.80 -5.25
CA ALA A 81 -18.16 -1.78 -6.30
C ALA A 81 -17.56 -0.45 -5.82
N LEU A 82 -17.90 -0.01 -4.60
CA LEU A 82 -17.35 1.19 -3.98
C LEU A 82 -15.82 1.10 -3.83
N LEU A 83 -15.30 -0.05 -3.39
CA LEU A 83 -13.85 -0.24 -3.29
C LEU A 83 -13.18 -0.19 -4.67
N VAL A 84 -13.78 -0.76 -5.72
CA VAL A 84 -13.27 -0.63 -7.10
C VAL A 84 -13.20 0.84 -7.51
N ASP A 85 -14.23 1.63 -7.25
CA ASP A 85 -14.28 3.05 -7.63
C ASP A 85 -13.19 3.86 -6.92
N VAL A 86 -12.95 3.61 -5.64
CA VAL A 86 -11.85 4.24 -4.89
C VAL A 86 -10.49 3.86 -5.49
N LEU A 87 -10.30 2.58 -5.79
CA LEU A 87 -9.03 2.06 -6.30
C LEU A 87 -8.80 2.42 -7.78
N ALA A 88 -9.84 2.77 -8.54
CA ALA A 88 -9.72 3.20 -9.92
C ALA A 88 -8.79 4.41 -10.09
N ARG A 89 -8.63 5.25 -9.05
CA ARG A 89 -7.67 6.35 -9.01
C ARG A 89 -6.23 5.89 -9.26
N TYR A 90 -5.85 4.68 -8.83
CA TYR A 90 -4.52 4.14 -9.08
C TYR A 90 -4.26 3.80 -10.55
N ARG A 91 -5.31 3.67 -11.38
CA ARG A 91 -5.13 3.60 -12.85
C ARG A 91 -4.51 4.89 -13.38
N VAL A 92 -4.91 6.04 -12.86
CA VAL A 92 -4.33 7.34 -13.24
C VAL A 92 -2.87 7.42 -12.82
N GLU A 93 -2.52 6.93 -11.62
CA GLU A 93 -1.13 6.87 -11.19
C GLU A 93 -0.29 5.89 -12.04
N ASN A 94 -0.85 4.76 -12.45
CA ASN A 94 -0.21 3.83 -13.39
C ASN A 94 0.07 4.50 -14.74
N LEU A 95 -0.90 5.23 -15.30
CA LEU A 95 -0.73 5.98 -16.54
C LEU A 95 0.38 7.03 -16.41
N LYS A 96 0.44 7.76 -15.28
CA LYS A 96 1.53 8.72 -15.00
C LYS A 96 2.90 8.03 -14.96
N THR A 97 2.99 6.85 -14.33
CA THR A 97 4.22 6.05 -14.31
C THR A 97 4.65 5.63 -15.70
N ILE A 98 3.73 5.16 -16.54
CA ILE A 98 4.00 4.76 -17.93
C ILE A 98 4.48 5.97 -18.75
N ILE A 99 3.79 7.11 -18.67
CA ILE A 99 4.19 8.33 -19.38
C ILE A 99 5.60 8.77 -18.97
N ARG A 100 5.92 8.76 -17.67
CA ARG A 100 7.27 9.09 -17.18
C ARG A 100 8.31 8.12 -17.71
N ALA A 101 8.03 6.82 -17.70
CA ALA A 101 8.96 5.83 -18.25
C ALA A 101 9.27 6.09 -19.74
N GLN A 102 8.25 6.47 -20.52
CA GLN A 102 8.44 6.86 -21.93
C GLN A 102 9.28 8.13 -22.08
N VAL A 103 8.99 9.18 -21.31
CA VAL A 103 9.74 10.46 -21.33
C VAL A 103 11.22 10.26 -20.99
N TYR A 104 11.53 9.36 -20.04
CA TYR A 104 12.89 9.08 -19.60
C TYR A 104 13.55 7.88 -20.29
N HIS A 105 12.92 7.30 -21.32
CA HIS A 105 13.40 6.12 -22.04
C HIS A 105 13.77 4.94 -21.13
N LEU A 106 12.99 4.72 -20.07
CA LEU A 106 13.19 3.58 -19.18
C LEU A 106 12.73 2.27 -19.86
N PRO A 107 13.41 1.15 -19.60
CA PRO A 107 12.93 -0.16 -20.03
C PRO A 107 11.53 -0.45 -19.49
N ALA A 108 10.72 -1.16 -20.28
CA ALA A 108 9.33 -1.47 -19.92
C ALA A 108 9.26 -2.29 -18.61
N GLU A 109 10.22 -3.17 -18.39
CA GLU A 109 10.32 -4.01 -17.20
C GLU A 109 10.42 -3.17 -15.92
N GLN A 110 11.25 -2.11 -15.94
CA GLN A 110 11.41 -1.20 -14.81
C GLN A 110 10.16 -0.33 -14.56
N ALA A 111 9.38 -0.06 -15.61
CA ALA A 111 8.11 0.65 -15.48
C ALA A 111 7.04 -0.25 -14.85
N VAL A 112 6.99 -1.53 -15.26
CA VAL A 112 6.05 -2.52 -14.74
C VAL A 112 6.22 -2.74 -13.23
N GLU A 113 7.46 -2.79 -12.73
CA GLU A 113 7.75 -2.90 -11.29
C GLU A 113 7.17 -1.74 -10.44
N LYS A 114 6.89 -0.60 -11.09
CA LYS A 114 6.40 0.63 -10.44
C LYS A 114 4.90 0.83 -10.58
N ILE A 115 4.21 -0.06 -11.29
CA ILE A 115 2.76 -0.01 -11.49
C ILE A 115 2.06 -0.68 -10.29
N PHE A 116 0.89 -0.15 -9.94
CA PHE A 116 -0.02 -0.75 -8.99
C PHE A 116 -0.81 -1.89 -9.66
N HIS A 117 -0.70 -3.11 -9.13
CA HIS A 117 -1.51 -4.24 -9.54
C HIS A 117 -2.81 -4.25 -8.75
N LEU A 118 -3.94 -4.13 -9.45
CA LEU A 118 -5.26 -3.99 -8.86
C LEU A 118 -5.94 -5.37 -8.77
N PRO A 119 -6.67 -5.69 -7.69
CA PRO A 119 -7.09 -7.07 -7.37
C PRO A 119 -8.33 -7.59 -8.14
N TRP A 120 -8.68 -6.99 -9.28
CA TRP A 120 -9.86 -7.34 -10.07
C TRP A 120 -9.55 -7.65 -11.53
#